data_AF-A0A1F1KK38-F1
#
_entry.id   AF-A0A1F1KK38-F1
#
_cell.length_a   1.000
_cell.length_b   1.000
_cell.length_c   1.000
_cell.angle_alpha   90.00
_cell.angle_beta   90.00
_cell.angle_gamma   90.00
#
_symmetry.space_group_name_H-M   'P 1'
#
loop_
_entity.id
_entity.type
_entity.pdbx_description
1 polymer ?
#
loop_
_entity_poly.entity_id
_entity_poly.type
_entity_poly.pdbx_seq_one_letter_code
_entity_poly.pdbx_strand_id
1 'polypeptide(L)'
;MHHSPPFRFVDLFAGIGGFHAALKAMGGECVYAVEIDKQAAAVYEANWGHAALGDITQDADDDRGIMNVPAHDVLCAGFPCQPFSKSGAQRGMDEARGTLFFNIASVIKAHHPAVVLLENVRNLIGPRHRHEWAVIIETLREEGYHVSEEPAVFSPHLLPPEMGGSPQVRERVFITATYAPDQVRHDALDGGPAPVTTMKDRFPQAPSLSTVWEGADVGELFNPKSLTEGWHLEDLLDDTHNVPGCNLTEAERRWIDAWDEFVVRMRKDMRGQRLPGHPIWADSWMDFREMRAIPWKRSHIEVPDSLTTPHIDRELPAWKQSHLRRNYEMLQNHFRVIIPWAHEYGIYTDDFPASRRKLEWQAQDTPRLWDTVMHMRPSGIRAKKPTYLPALVAITQTSIVGPRRRRLSPRETARLQGLPDSFTFLNQPSSATYKQMGNGVNVGAVWHVLREHVKRDEELLRTTPGGTAVVEAVRRAPLSPTGVLAQHEPAAQQLDLAG
;
A
#
# COMPACT_ATOMS: atom_id res chain seq x y z
N MET A 1 22.19 -19.85 26.57
CA MET A 1 21.78 -21.07 25.86
C MET A 1 21.38 -20.64 24.46
N HIS A 2 22.12 -21.02 23.42
CA HIS A 2 21.67 -20.78 22.04
C HIS A 2 20.51 -21.74 21.77
N HIS A 3 19.29 -21.23 21.81
CA HIS A 3 18.11 -21.98 21.37
C HIS A 3 18.16 -22.00 19.84
N SER A 4 18.14 -23.18 19.22
CA SER A 4 18.00 -23.28 17.78
C SER A 4 16.72 -22.57 17.34
N PRO A 5 16.73 -21.87 16.19
CA PRO A 5 15.53 -21.20 15.69
C PRO A 5 14.43 -22.23 15.44
N PRO A 6 13.15 -21.92 15.73
CA PRO A 6 12.05 -22.86 15.52
C PRO A 6 11.92 -23.31 14.07
N PHE A 7 12.07 -22.39 13.10
CA PHE A 7 11.98 -22.71 11.67
C PHE A 7 12.93 -21.83 10.85
N ARG A 8 13.25 -22.27 9.64
CA ARG A 8 14.12 -21.60 8.67
C ARG A 8 13.29 -21.02 7.54
N PHE A 9 13.64 -19.84 7.05
CA PHE A 9 12.95 -19.22 5.92
C PHE A 9 13.88 -18.58 4.90
N VAL A 10 13.39 -18.45 3.68
CA VAL A 10 14.04 -17.66 2.63
C VAL A 10 13.20 -16.45 2.24
N ASP A 11 13.86 -15.35 1.90
CA ASP A 11 13.24 -14.08 1.55
C ASP A 11 13.66 -13.67 0.12
N LEU A 12 12.87 -14.09 -0.87
CA LEU A 12 13.12 -13.81 -2.28
C LEU A 12 12.52 -12.46 -2.68
N PHE A 13 13.24 -11.69 -3.49
CA PHE A 13 12.86 -10.30 -3.82
C PHE A 13 12.70 -9.46 -2.55
N ALA A 14 13.70 -9.57 -1.69
CA ALA A 14 13.62 -9.23 -0.28
C ALA A 14 13.31 -7.74 -0.04
N GLY A 15 13.64 -6.86 -1.00
CA GLY A 15 13.59 -5.43 -0.84
C GLY A 15 14.39 -4.99 0.38
N ILE A 16 13.71 -4.43 1.36
CA ILE A 16 14.29 -4.01 2.64
C ILE A 16 13.89 -4.93 3.81
N GLY A 17 13.21 -6.05 3.54
CA GLY A 17 12.91 -7.10 4.51
C GLY A 17 11.59 -6.98 5.25
N GLY A 18 10.49 -6.70 4.53
CA GLY A 18 9.14 -6.76 5.11
C GLY A 18 8.76 -8.17 5.57
N PHE A 19 9.07 -9.20 4.76
CA PHE A 19 8.92 -10.60 5.17
C PHE A 19 9.91 -10.98 6.26
N HIS A 20 11.19 -10.61 6.12
CA HIS A 20 12.19 -10.82 7.17
C HIS A 20 11.72 -10.31 8.54
N ALA A 21 11.21 -9.08 8.62
CA ALA A 21 10.70 -8.49 9.85
C ALA A 21 9.61 -9.36 10.48
N ALA A 22 8.62 -9.80 9.69
CA ALA A 22 7.52 -10.62 10.19
C ALA A 22 8.01 -11.99 10.69
N LEU A 23 8.76 -12.72 9.85
CA LEU A 23 9.15 -14.10 10.15
C LEU A 23 10.20 -14.18 11.25
N LYS A 24 11.17 -13.25 11.28
CA LYS A 24 12.16 -13.16 12.38
C LYS A 24 11.49 -12.81 13.71
N ALA A 25 10.49 -11.92 13.70
CA ALA A 25 9.72 -11.61 14.90
C ALA A 25 8.84 -12.79 15.40
N MET A 26 8.53 -13.77 14.54
CA MET A 26 7.93 -15.05 14.95
C MET A 26 8.98 -16.08 15.43
N GLY A 27 10.26 -15.74 15.40
CA GLY A 27 11.38 -16.60 15.81
C GLY A 27 12.12 -17.28 14.66
N GLY A 28 11.69 -17.11 13.41
CA GLY A 28 12.32 -17.74 12.26
C GLY A 28 13.76 -17.26 12.01
N GLU A 29 14.59 -18.14 11.46
CA GLU A 29 15.93 -17.81 10.96
C GLU A 29 15.91 -17.61 9.45
N CYS A 30 16.38 -16.46 8.98
CA CYS A 30 16.58 -16.22 7.56
C CYS A 30 17.86 -16.94 7.14
N VAL A 31 17.75 -17.86 6.18
CA VAL A 31 18.88 -18.69 5.73
C VAL A 31 19.32 -18.34 4.31
N TYR A 32 18.51 -17.55 3.62
CA TYR A 32 18.81 -16.98 2.31
C TYR A 32 17.91 -15.78 2.04
N ALA A 33 18.48 -14.73 1.47
CA ALA A 33 17.76 -13.55 1.00
C ALA A 33 18.36 -13.08 -0.32
N VAL A 34 17.53 -12.59 -1.25
CA VAL A 34 18.00 -12.07 -2.54
C VAL A 34 17.22 -10.83 -2.98
N GLU A 35 17.96 -9.78 -3.36
CA GLU A 35 17.48 -8.49 -3.83
C GLU A 35 18.47 -7.93 -4.87
N ILE A 36 17.95 -7.47 -6.01
CA ILE A 36 18.75 -6.98 -7.15
C ILE A 36 19.10 -5.49 -7.04
N ASP A 37 18.26 -4.69 -6.36
CA ASP A 37 18.47 -3.27 -6.12
C ASP A 37 19.52 -3.09 -5.00
N LYS A 38 20.69 -2.61 -5.39
CA LYS A 38 21.85 -2.39 -4.50
C LYS A 38 21.52 -1.52 -3.27
N GLN A 39 20.64 -0.53 -3.40
CA GLN A 39 20.30 0.35 -2.28
C GLN A 39 19.37 -0.36 -1.30
N ALA A 40 18.38 -1.11 -1.82
CA ALA A 40 17.49 -1.92 -0.98
C ALA A 40 18.28 -3.03 -0.26
N ALA A 41 19.15 -3.75 -0.97
CA ALA A 41 20.00 -4.78 -0.39
C ALA A 41 20.93 -4.25 0.73
N ALA A 42 21.50 -3.05 0.56
CA ALA A 42 22.32 -2.42 1.60
C ALA A 42 21.51 -2.06 2.85
N VAL A 43 20.28 -1.55 2.67
CA VAL A 43 19.35 -1.30 3.79
C VAL A 43 18.95 -2.61 4.47
N TYR A 44 18.70 -3.66 3.70
CA TYR A 44 18.40 -4.99 4.22
C TYR A 44 19.53 -5.49 5.13
N GLU A 45 20.77 -5.51 4.62
CA GLU A 45 21.95 -5.98 5.36
C GLU A 45 22.19 -5.15 6.63
N ALA A 46 22.04 -3.82 6.55
CA ALA A 46 22.23 -2.92 7.68
C ALA A 46 21.25 -3.16 8.84
N ASN A 47 20.04 -3.64 8.56
CA ASN A 47 19.06 -3.96 9.60
C ASN A 47 19.17 -5.41 10.05
N TRP A 48 19.28 -6.34 9.11
CA TRP A 48 19.09 -7.75 9.37
C TRP A 48 20.39 -8.55 9.57
N GLY A 49 21.54 -7.98 9.21
CA GLY A 49 22.85 -8.64 9.30
C GLY A 49 23.04 -9.77 8.29
N HIS A 50 22.19 -9.82 7.26
CA HIS A 50 22.21 -10.85 6.22
C HIS A 50 22.42 -10.18 4.86
N ALA A 51 23.46 -10.58 4.13
CA ALA A 51 23.70 -10.09 2.78
C ALA A 51 22.56 -10.54 1.85
N ALA A 52 21.99 -9.61 1.09
CA ALA A 52 20.88 -9.89 0.19
C ALA A 52 21.18 -9.52 -1.28
N LEU A 53 22.29 -8.84 -1.59
CA LEU A 53 22.55 -8.40 -2.96
C LEU A 53 22.80 -9.61 -3.88
N GLY A 54 21.92 -9.82 -4.85
CA GLY A 54 22.04 -10.93 -5.79
C GLY A 54 20.98 -10.93 -6.88
N ASP A 55 21.03 -11.94 -7.74
CA ASP A 55 20.08 -12.15 -8.83
C ASP A 55 19.59 -13.60 -8.78
N ILE A 56 18.32 -13.79 -8.41
CA ILE A 56 17.72 -15.12 -8.25
C ILE A 56 17.83 -15.98 -9.52
N THR A 57 17.94 -15.39 -10.71
CA THR A 57 18.12 -16.13 -11.96
C THR A 57 19.48 -16.83 -12.05
N GLN A 58 20.44 -16.44 -11.21
CA GLN A 58 21.75 -17.07 -11.07
C GLN A 58 21.80 -18.09 -9.93
N ASP A 59 20.75 -18.15 -9.10
CA ASP A 59 20.71 -18.99 -7.89
C ASP A 59 19.62 -20.06 -7.94
N ALA A 60 18.64 -19.94 -8.82
CA ALA A 60 17.59 -20.93 -9.04
C ALA A 60 17.13 -20.94 -10.50
N ASP A 61 17.57 -21.92 -11.27
CA ASP A 61 17.20 -22.10 -12.68
C ASP A 61 17.21 -23.60 -13.01
N ASP A 62 16.03 -24.19 -13.15
CA ASP A 62 15.84 -25.63 -13.42
C ASP A 62 16.41 -26.02 -14.80
N ASP A 63 16.27 -25.15 -15.81
CA ASP A 63 16.76 -25.41 -17.17
C ASP A 63 18.30 -25.44 -17.23
N ARG A 64 18.96 -24.69 -16.34
CA ARG A 64 20.43 -24.69 -16.19
C ARG A 64 20.93 -25.65 -15.12
N GLY A 65 20.05 -26.32 -14.38
CA GLY A 65 20.41 -27.20 -13.26
C GLY A 65 21.08 -26.45 -12.09
N ILE A 66 20.72 -25.18 -11.88
CA ILE A 66 21.29 -24.33 -10.84
C ILE A 66 20.34 -24.27 -9.65
N MET A 67 20.83 -24.61 -8.46
CA MET A 67 20.12 -24.41 -7.20
C MET A 67 21.10 -24.12 -6.06
N ASN A 68 21.30 -22.84 -5.77
CA ASN A 68 22.14 -22.35 -4.68
C ASN A 68 21.32 -21.97 -3.44
N VAL A 69 20.00 -21.92 -3.55
CA VAL A 69 19.11 -21.64 -2.42
C VAL A 69 19.16 -22.83 -1.45
N PRO A 70 19.37 -22.63 -0.14
CA PRO A 70 19.41 -23.70 0.83
C PRO A 70 18.02 -24.20 1.21
N ALA A 71 17.94 -25.42 1.75
CA ALA A 71 16.71 -25.96 2.31
C ALA A 71 16.17 -25.10 3.48
N HIS A 72 14.84 -24.97 3.52
CA HIS A 72 14.08 -24.09 4.40
C HIS A 72 12.64 -24.61 4.61
N ASP A 73 11.98 -24.13 5.66
CA ASP A 73 10.61 -24.52 6.01
C ASP A 73 9.58 -23.56 5.41
N VAL A 74 9.94 -22.29 5.23
CA VAL A 74 9.04 -21.24 4.71
C VAL A 74 9.70 -20.48 3.56
N LEU A 75 9.05 -20.43 2.41
CA LEU A 75 9.45 -19.59 1.28
C LEU A 75 8.61 -18.32 1.25
N CYS A 76 9.25 -17.16 1.29
CA CYS A 76 8.59 -15.86 1.11
C CYS A 76 9.04 -15.20 -0.18
N ALA A 77 8.10 -14.61 -0.94
CA ALA A 77 8.45 -13.83 -2.13
C ALA A 77 7.45 -12.71 -2.46
N GLY A 78 7.94 -11.47 -2.50
CA GLY A 78 7.21 -10.29 -3.00
C GLY A 78 7.56 -10.00 -4.45
N PHE A 79 7.18 -10.90 -5.35
CA PHE A 79 7.76 -10.95 -6.69
C PHE A 79 7.22 -9.86 -7.65
N PRO A 80 8.02 -9.35 -8.60
CA PRO A 80 7.55 -8.34 -9.55
C PRO A 80 6.39 -8.82 -10.44
N CYS A 81 5.37 -7.98 -10.61
CA CYS A 81 4.24 -8.21 -11.52
C CYS A 81 4.69 -8.05 -12.99
N GLN A 82 5.23 -9.11 -13.59
CA GLN A 82 5.56 -9.17 -15.02
C GLN A 82 4.52 -10.02 -15.75
N PRO A 83 3.94 -9.56 -16.89
CA PRO A 83 3.08 -10.42 -17.68
C PRO A 83 3.90 -11.59 -18.23
N PHE A 84 3.35 -12.81 -18.17
CA PHE A 84 3.98 -14.01 -18.73
C PHE A 84 4.02 -14.01 -20.26
N SER A 85 3.43 -12.99 -20.91
CA SER A 85 3.53 -12.73 -22.34
C SER A 85 3.94 -11.27 -22.60
N LYS A 86 5.15 -11.05 -23.13
CA LYS A 86 5.60 -9.72 -23.58
C LYS A 86 5.74 -9.57 -25.10
N SER A 87 5.42 -10.60 -25.88
CA SER A 87 5.58 -10.59 -27.34
C SER A 87 4.28 -11.01 -28.03
N GLY A 88 3.97 -10.37 -29.15
CA GLY A 88 2.80 -10.71 -29.97
C GLY A 88 2.77 -12.19 -30.38
N ALA A 89 1.58 -12.63 -30.76
CA ALA A 89 1.24 -13.96 -31.23
C ALA A 89 2.41 -14.74 -31.89
N GLN A 90 2.58 -16.00 -31.44
CA GLN A 90 3.41 -17.07 -32.02
C GLN A 90 4.79 -17.39 -31.40
N ARG A 91 4.88 -17.55 -30.07
CA ARG A 91 5.84 -18.46 -29.40
C ARG A 91 5.38 -18.76 -27.96
N GLY A 92 4.72 -19.91 -27.79
CA GLY A 92 4.11 -20.34 -26.52
C GLY A 92 5.11 -20.91 -25.52
N MET A 93 4.67 -20.94 -24.24
CA MET A 93 5.29 -21.53 -23.02
C MET A 93 6.76 -21.24 -22.69
N ASP A 94 7.68 -21.27 -23.65
CA ASP A 94 9.12 -21.03 -23.42
C ASP A 94 9.41 -19.58 -23.00
N GLU A 95 8.68 -18.59 -23.52
CA GLU A 95 8.81 -17.19 -23.08
C GLU A 95 8.20 -16.95 -21.68
N ALA A 96 7.19 -17.75 -21.28
CA ALA A 96 6.60 -17.67 -19.95
C ALA A 96 7.56 -18.21 -18.87
N ARG A 97 8.28 -19.29 -19.19
CA ARG A 97 9.31 -19.91 -18.31
C ARG A 97 10.47 -18.96 -17.95
N GLY A 98 10.70 -17.91 -18.72
CA GLY A 98 11.70 -16.88 -18.43
C GLY A 98 11.27 -15.82 -17.40
N THR A 99 10.10 -15.96 -16.76
CA THR A 99 9.62 -15.00 -15.75
C THR A 99 10.06 -15.39 -14.34
N LEU A 100 10.20 -14.38 -13.48
CA LEU A 100 10.70 -14.52 -12.11
C LEU A 100 9.86 -15.47 -11.21
N PHE A 101 8.60 -15.75 -11.59
CA PHE A 101 7.80 -16.77 -10.90
C PHE A 101 8.36 -18.18 -11.10
N PHE A 102 8.90 -18.51 -12.27
CA PHE A 102 9.44 -19.85 -12.50
C PHE A 102 10.74 -20.09 -11.74
N ASN A 103 11.53 -19.05 -11.45
CA ASN A 103 12.66 -19.18 -10.52
C ASN A 103 12.17 -19.53 -9.10
N ILE A 104 11.05 -18.94 -8.65
CA ILE A 104 10.40 -19.35 -7.39
C ILE A 104 9.95 -20.81 -7.48
N ALA A 105 9.29 -21.20 -8.58
CA ALA A 105 8.85 -22.58 -8.79
C ALA A 105 10.02 -23.58 -8.77
N SER A 106 11.19 -23.23 -9.33
CA SER A 106 12.41 -24.05 -9.23
C SER A 106 12.84 -24.26 -7.78
N VAL A 107 12.81 -23.21 -6.95
CA VAL A 107 13.13 -23.32 -5.51
C VAL A 107 12.11 -24.20 -4.79
N ILE A 108 10.82 -24.02 -5.09
CA ILE A 108 9.71 -24.82 -4.53
C ILE A 108 9.90 -26.31 -4.85
N LYS A 109 10.14 -26.64 -6.11
CA LYS A 109 10.37 -28.01 -6.59
C LYS A 109 11.61 -28.66 -5.95
N ALA A 110 12.68 -27.89 -5.75
CA ALA A 110 13.92 -28.41 -5.19
C ALA A 110 13.82 -28.71 -3.69
N HIS A 111 13.04 -27.93 -2.94
CA HIS A 111 13.06 -27.99 -1.47
C HIS A 111 11.74 -28.38 -0.80
N HIS A 112 10.61 -28.26 -1.50
CA HIS A 112 9.27 -28.47 -0.95
C HIS A 112 9.07 -27.89 0.46
N PRO A 113 9.29 -26.57 0.66
CA PRO A 113 9.06 -25.94 1.97
C PRO A 113 7.63 -26.22 2.48
N ALA A 114 7.48 -26.35 3.79
CA ALA A 114 6.17 -26.61 4.40
C ALA A 114 5.15 -25.51 4.08
N VAL A 115 5.61 -24.26 3.97
CA VAL A 115 4.78 -23.09 3.64
C VAL A 115 5.39 -22.29 2.50
N VAL A 116 4.56 -21.94 1.52
CA VAL A 116 4.87 -20.93 0.50
C VAL A 116 3.97 -19.72 0.73
N LEU A 117 4.59 -18.54 0.86
CA LEU A 117 3.92 -17.26 1.09
C LEU A 117 4.36 -16.23 0.04
N LEU A 118 3.52 -16.00 -0.96
CA LEU A 118 3.77 -15.02 -2.02
C LEU A 118 2.88 -13.80 -1.85
N GLU A 119 3.41 -12.64 -2.22
CA GLU A 119 2.66 -11.37 -2.27
C GLU A 119 2.79 -10.73 -3.66
N ASN A 120 1.71 -10.09 -4.11
CA ASN A 120 1.74 -9.26 -5.30
C ASN A 120 0.73 -8.10 -5.23
N VAL A 121 0.83 -7.17 -6.19
CA VAL A 121 -0.19 -6.15 -6.39
C VAL A 121 -1.51 -6.77 -6.81
N ARG A 122 -2.63 -6.16 -6.38
CA ARG A 122 -3.99 -6.63 -6.71
C ARG A 122 -4.24 -6.79 -8.22
N ASN A 123 -3.46 -6.12 -9.07
CA ASN A 123 -3.58 -6.24 -10.52
C ASN A 123 -3.37 -7.68 -11.02
N LEU A 124 -2.60 -8.53 -10.31
CA LEU A 124 -2.35 -9.92 -10.68
C LEU A 124 -3.64 -10.74 -10.83
N ILE A 125 -4.71 -10.38 -10.13
CA ILE A 125 -6.04 -11.03 -10.22
C ILE A 125 -7.02 -10.27 -11.10
N GLY A 126 -6.53 -9.28 -11.84
CA GLY A 126 -7.33 -8.49 -12.77
C GLY A 126 -7.67 -9.27 -14.05
N PRO A 127 -8.65 -8.78 -14.84
CA PRO A 127 -9.07 -9.47 -16.08
C PRO A 127 -7.94 -9.76 -17.08
N ARG A 128 -6.87 -8.95 -17.07
CA ARG A 128 -5.71 -9.11 -17.97
C ARG A 128 -4.73 -10.19 -17.53
N HIS A 129 -4.80 -10.65 -16.28
CA HIS A 129 -3.83 -11.57 -15.68
C HIS A 129 -4.45 -12.89 -15.21
N ARG A 130 -5.65 -13.22 -15.70
CA ARG A 130 -6.36 -14.46 -15.34
C ARG A 130 -5.56 -15.72 -15.69
N HIS A 131 -4.86 -15.69 -16.82
CA HIS A 131 -4.02 -16.81 -17.24
C HIS A 131 -2.82 -16.96 -16.30
N GLU A 132 -2.14 -15.86 -15.98
CA GLU A 132 -1.00 -15.87 -15.07
C GLU A 132 -1.38 -16.36 -13.67
N TRP A 133 -2.52 -15.93 -13.13
CA TRP A 133 -3.06 -16.47 -11.88
C TRP A 133 -3.28 -17.98 -11.96
N ALA A 134 -3.96 -18.46 -13.00
CA ALA A 134 -4.23 -19.89 -13.18
C ALA A 134 -2.94 -20.71 -13.26
N VAL A 135 -1.94 -20.23 -14.02
CA VAL A 135 -0.62 -20.89 -14.13
C VAL A 135 0.06 -20.98 -12.77
N ILE A 136 0.05 -19.90 -11.97
CA ILE A 136 0.66 -19.93 -10.63
C ILE A 136 0.01 -20.99 -9.75
N ILE A 137 -1.33 -21.04 -9.71
CA ILE A 137 -2.07 -22.00 -8.89
C ILE A 137 -1.86 -23.43 -9.38
N GLU A 138 -1.87 -23.65 -10.70
CA GLU A 138 -1.64 -24.96 -11.32
C GLU A 138 -0.21 -25.46 -11.02
N THR A 139 0.81 -24.62 -11.20
CA THR A 139 2.20 -24.97 -10.87
C THR A 139 2.37 -25.33 -9.39
N LEU A 140 1.74 -24.60 -8.46
CA LEU A 140 1.80 -24.96 -7.04
C LEU A 140 1.12 -26.31 -6.77
N ARG A 141 -0.03 -26.59 -7.40
CA ARG A 141 -0.73 -27.87 -7.26
C ARG A 141 0.09 -29.02 -7.85
N GLU A 142 0.72 -28.83 -9.01
CA GLU A 142 1.61 -29.81 -9.64
C GLU A 142 2.79 -30.19 -8.72
N GLU A 143 3.32 -29.23 -7.97
CA GLU A 143 4.38 -29.44 -6.95
C GLU A 143 3.84 -29.92 -5.59
N GLY A 144 2.58 -30.34 -5.50
CA GLY A 144 2.01 -30.99 -4.32
C GLY A 144 1.49 -30.04 -3.24
N TYR A 145 1.18 -28.79 -3.57
CA TYR A 145 0.70 -27.82 -2.57
C TYR A 145 -0.83 -27.69 -2.53
N HIS A 146 -1.34 -27.66 -1.29
CA HIS A 146 -2.71 -27.27 -0.96
C HIS A 146 -2.84 -25.74 -1.01
N VAL A 147 -3.61 -25.22 -1.97
CA VAL A 147 -3.68 -23.79 -2.29
C VAL A 147 -5.06 -23.37 -2.81
N SER A 148 -5.53 -22.21 -2.35
CA SER A 148 -6.82 -21.64 -2.73
C SER A 148 -6.82 -21.15 -4.16
N GLU A 149 -7.84 -21.52 -4.94
CA GLU A 149 -8.08 -20.93 -6.26
C GLU A 149 -8.63 -19.51 -6.17
N GLU A 150 -9.36 -19.21 -5.10
CA GLU A 150 -9.88 -17.88 -4.82
C GLU A 150 -8.76 -16.98 -4.25
N PRO A 151 -8.59 -15.76 -4.79
CA PRO A 151 -7.54 -14.88 -4.29
C PRO A 151 -7.77 -14.36 -2.87
N ALA A 152 -6.77 -14.52 -2.01
CA ALA A 152 -6.72 -13.83 -0.73
C ALA A 152 -6.30 -12.37 -0.96
N VAL A 153 -7.23 -11.43 -0.81
CA VAL A 153 -6.96 -9.99 -0.97
C VAL A 153 -7.13 -9.30 0.37
N PHE A 154 -6.06 -8.68 0.83
CA PHE A 154 -6.05 -8.00 2.12
C PHE A 154 -5.41 -6.62 2.05
N SER A 155 -5.72 -5.81 3.06
CA SER A 155 -5.11 -4.51 3.24
C SER A 155 -4.92 -4.20 4.71
N PRO A 156 -3.74 -3.68 5.13
CA PRO A 156 -3.41 -3.53 6.54
C PRO A 156 -4.29 -2.51 7.27
N HIS A 157 -4.95 -1.58 6.56
CA HIS A 157 -5.93 -0.69 7.19
C HIS A 157 -7.19 -1.40 7.66
N LEU A 158 -7.48 -2.63 7.23
CA LEU A 158 -8.63 -3.38 7.71
C LEU A 158 -8.38 -4.01 9.09
N LEU A 159 -7.12 -4.09 9.50
CA LEU A 159 -6.70 -4.68 10.77
C LEU A 159 -6.58 -3.56 11.83
N PRO A 160 -6.98 -3.78 13.10
CA PRO A 160 -6.75 -2.80 14.16
C PRO A 160 -5.27 -2.76 14.60
N PRO A 161 -4.80 -1.67 15.24
CA PRO A 161 -3.41 -1.54 15.72
C PRO A 161 -2.94 -2.69 16.61
N GLU A 162 -3.82 -3.19 17.48
CA GLU A 162 -3.59 -4.26 18.46
C GLU A 162 -3.31 -5.62 17.81
N MET A 163 -3.65 -5.75 16.53
CA MET A 163 -3.35 -6.92 15.70
C MET A 163 -2.25 -6.64 14.66
N GLY A 164 -1.61 -5.46 14.68
CA GLY A 164 -0.53 -5.09 13.78
C GLY A 164 -0.98 -4.34 12.53
N GLY A 165 -2.21 -3.81 12.51
CA GLY A 165 -2.70 -3.01 11.40
C GLY A 165 -1.91 -1.73 11.20
N SER A 166 -2.12 -1.09 10.04
CA SER A 166 -1.61 0.26 9.78
C SER A 166 -2.60 1.06 8.94
N PRO A 167 -2.70 2.40 9.13
CA PRO A 167 -3.66 3.28 8.46
C PRO A 167 -3.25 3.55 7.00
N GLN A 168 -3.09 2.48 6.21
CA GLN A 168 -2.76 2.55 4.79
C GLN A 168 -3.65 1.61 3.97
N VAL A 169 -4.37 2.20 3.01
CA VAL A 169 -5.07 1.44 1.96
C VAL A 169 -4.03 0.94 0.97
N ARG A 170 -3.51 -0.24 1.26
CA ARG A 170 -2.58 -1.02 0.45
C ARG A 170 -3.19 -2.37 0.18
N GLU A 171 -4.00 -2.48 -0.87
CA GLU A 171 -4.61 -3.76 -1.27
C GLU A 171 -3.55 -4.61 -1.97
N ARG A 172 -3.38 -5.84 -1.49
CA ARG A 172 -2.43 -6.83 -2.01
C ARG A 172 -3.10 -8.17 -2.12
N VAL A 173 -2.66 -8.94 -3.10
CA VAL A 173 -3.03 -10.35 -3.21
C VAL A 173 -1.93 -11.17 -2.55
N PHE A 174 -2.34 -12.14 -1.74
CA PHE A 174 -1.47 -13.11 -1.11
C PHE A 174 -1.79 -14.49 -1.67
N ILE A 175 -0.76 -15.30 -1.88
CA ILE A 175 -0.88 -16.71 -2.24
C ILE A 175 -0.19 -17.48 -1.12
N THR A 176 -0.98 -18.25 -0.37
CA THR A 176 -0.49 -19.07 0.75
C THR A 176 -0.76 -20.54 0.44
N ALA A 177 0.28 -21.36 0.50
CA ALA A 177 0.18 -22.76 0.13
C ALA A 177 0.91 -23.65 1.13
N THR A 178 0.29 -24.77 1.50
CA THR A 178 0.84 -25.77 2.41
C THR A 178 1.28 -26.98 1.60
N TYR A 179 2.49 -27.49 1.82
CA TYR A 179 2.92 -28.73 1.16
C TYR A 179 2.11 -29.91 1.70
N ALA A 180 1.25 -30.48 0.86
CA ALA A 180 0.30 -31.54 1.22
C ALA A 180 -0.07 -32.36 -0.04
N PRO A 181 0.86 -33.17 -0.59
CA PRO A 181 0.70 -33.84 -1.88
C PRO A 181 -0.52 -34.77 -1.93
N ASP A 182 -0.88 -35.37 -0.80
CA ASP A 182 -2.06 -36.25 -0.71
C ASP A 182 -3.39 -35.47 -0.77
N GLN A 183 -3.40 -34.19 -0.39
CA GLN A 183 -4.58 -33.33 -0.37
C GLN A 183 -4.90 -32.72 -1.75
N VAL A 184 -3.88 -32.52 -2.60
CA VAL A 184 -4.04 -31.84 -3.90
C VAL A 184 -5.09 -32.49 -4.80
N ARG A 185 -5.25 -33.81 -4.74
CA ARG A 185 -6.28 -34.52 -5.53
C ARG A 185 -7.70 -34.07 -5.19
N HIS A 186 -7.95 -33.71 -3.93
CA HIS A 186 -9.23 -33.16 -3.48
C HIS A 186 -9.37 -31.70 -3.91
N ASP A 187 -8.30 -30.91 -3.81
CA ASP A 187 -8.30 -29.51 -4.22
C ASP A 187 -8.65 -29.32 -5.71
N ALA A 188 -8.17 -30.21 -6.57
CA ALA A 188 -8.46 -30.16 -8.00
C ALA A 188 -9.95 -30.35 -8.35
N LEU A 189 -10.74 -30.94 -7.43
CA LEU A 189 -12.18 -31.15 -7.61
C LEU A 189 -13.00 -29.98 -7.04
N ASP A 190 -12.58 -29.43 -5.89
CA ASP A 190 -13.38 -28.48 -5.12
C ASP A 190 -12.83 -27.03 -5.15
N GLY A 191 -11.74 -26.77 -5.88
CA GLY A 191 -11.10 -25.45 -5.98
C GLY A 191 -10.12 -25.14 -4.82
N GLY A 192 -9.81 -26.14 -4.00
CA GLY A 192 -8.93 -26.02 -2.83
C GLY A 192 -9.58 -25.34 -1.63
N PRO A 193 -8.79 -24.89 -0.63
CA PRO A 193 -9.31 -24.25 0.57
C PRO A 193 -9.89 -22.86 0.26
N ALA A 194 -10.71 -22.34 1.17
CA ALA A 194 -11.11 -20.93 1.16
C ALA A 194 -9.88 -20.00 1.33
N PRO A 195 -9.91 -18.76 0.81
CA PRO A 195 -8.82 -17.81 0.98
C PRO A 195 -8.64 -17.47 2.46
N VAL A 196 -7.40 -17.33 2.92
CA VAL A 196 -7.08 -17.08 4.34
C VAL A 196 -7.56 -15.71 4.83
N THR A 197 -7.87 -14.79 3.91
CA THR A 197 -8.35 -13.44 4.23
C THR A 197 -9.08 -12.82 3.05
N THR A 198 -9.98 -11.89 3.34
CA THR A 198 -10.73 -11.11 2.36
C THR A 198 -10.88 -9.64 2.75
N MET A 199 -11.19 -8.79 1.76
CA MET A 199 -11.59 -7.40 2.02
C MET A 199 -12.91 -7.26 2.81
N LYS A 200 -13.61 -8.37 3.08
CA LYS A 200 -14.83 -8.43 3.88
C LYS A 200 -14.56 -8.86 5.32
N ASP A 201 -13.32 -9.14 5.70
CA ASP A 201 -12.99 -9.55 7.05
C ASP A 201 -13.39 -8.45 8.05
N ARG A 202 -13.70 -8.89 9.27
CA ARG A 202 -14.13 -8.03 10.38
C ARG A 202 -13.37 -8.48 11.61
N PHE A 203 -12.78 -7.53 12.32
CA PHE A 203 -11.92 -7.78 13.47
C PHE A 203 -12.55 -7.17 14.73
N PRO A 204 -12.38 -7.75 15.92
CA PRO A 204 -12.81 -7.12 17.16
C PRO A 204 -11.93 -5.91 17.49
N GLN A 205 -12.47 -4.90 18.18
CA GLN A 205 -11.71 -3.70 18.57
C GLN A 205 -10.70 -3.95 19.70
N ALA A 206 -10.96 -4.88 20.63
CA ALA A 206 -10.07 -5.18 21.74
C ALA A 206 -9.92 -6.71 21.94
N PRO A 207 -8.70 -7.27 21.85
CA PRO A 207 -8.48 -8.70 22.08
C PRO A 207 -8.72 -9.16 23.53
N SER A 208 -8.78 -8.25 24.51
CA SER A 208 -8.90 -8.59 25.94
C SER A 208 -10.31 -8.95 26.40
N LEU A 209 -11.31 -8.86 25.53
CA LEU A 209 -12.71 -9.23 25.83
C LEU A 209 -13.19 -10.51 25.12
N SER A 210 -12.33 -11.17 24.34
CA SER A 210 -12.67 -12.44 23.69
C SER A 210 -11.45 -13.36 23.61
N THR A 211 -11.13 -14.00 24.73
CA THR A 211 -10.44 -15.29 24.63
C THR A 211 -11.27 -16.19 23.72
N VAL A 212 -10.66 -16.58 22.60
CA VAL A 212 -11.13 -17.58 21.63
C VAL A 212 -12.12 -17.04 20.59
N TRP A 213 -11.67 -17.08 19.34
CA TRP A 213 -12.49 -16.87 18.15
C TRP A 213 -13.57 -17.95 18.08
N GLU A 214 -14.76 -17.67 18.62
CA GLU A 214 -16.06 -18.19 18.21
C GLU A 214 -17.17 -17.45 18.98
N GLY A 215 -18.03 -16.71 18.27
CA GLY A 215 -19.24 -16.11 18.86
C GLY A 215 -19.11 -14.74 19.54
N ALA A 216 -18.11 -13.92 19.19
CA ALA A 216 -18.00 -12.55 19.69
C ALA A 216 -19.26 -11.73 19.34
N ASP A 217 -19.87 -11.14 20.37
CA ASP A 217 -21.07 -10.31 20.27
C ASP A 217 -20.82 -9.16 19.28
N VAL A 218 -21.74 -8.98 18.34
CA VAL A 218 -21.56 -8.29 17.04
C VAL A 218 -21.45 -6.76 17.16
N GLY A 219 -21.22 -6.24 18.37
CA GLY A 219 -21.31 -4.82 18.72
C GLY A 219 -20.07 -3.98 18.43
N GLU A 220 -18.87 -4.53 18.51
CA GLU A 220 -17.61 -3.75 18.48
C GLU A 220 -16.62 -4.28 17.43
N LEU A 221 -17.07 -4.34 16.18
CA LEU A 221 -16.18 -4.64 15.05
C LEU A 221 -15.36 -3.39 14.67
N PHE A 222 -14.08 -3.58 14.42
CA PHE A 222 -13.18 -2.54 13.94
C PHE A 222 -13.68 -2.01 12.60
N ASN A 223 -13.93 -0.71 12.57
CA ASN A 223 -14.31 0.00 11.37
C ASN A 223 -13.23 1.05 11.07
N PRO A 224 -12.37 0.83 10.06
CA PRO A 224 -11.29 1.75 9.76
C PRO A 224 -11.75 3.11 9.24
N LYS A 225 -13.05 3.27 8.95
CA LYS A 225 -13.67 4.54 8.58
C LYS A 225 -14.31 5.26 9.78
N SER A 226 -14.37 4.62 10.95
CA SER A 226 -14.87 5.24 12.17
C SER A 226 -13.96 6.42 12.54
N LEU A 227 -14.56 7.51 13.01
CA LEU A 227 -13.84 8.70 13.47
C LEU A 227 -13.51 8.65 14.97
N THR A 228 -14.01 7.65 15.69
CA THR A 228 -13.83 7.50 17.14
C THR A 228 -13.08 6.22 17.49
N GLU A 229 -13.23 5.19 16.67
CA GLU A 229 -12.74 3.82 16.90
C GLU A 229 -11.90 3.30 15.72
N GLY A 230 -11.68 4.16 14.72
CA GLY A 230 -10.95 3.82 13.51
C GLY A 230 -9.52 4.34 13.54
N TRP A 231 -8.93 4.47 12.37
CA TRP A 231 -7.58 5.00 12.25
C TRP A 231 -7.52 6.51 12.47
N HIS A 232 -6.60 6.94 13.33
CA HIS A 232 -6.19 8.32 13.51
C HIS A 232 -4.75 8.46 13.02
N LEU A 233 -4.53 9.24 11.96
CA LEU A 233 -3.19 9.35 11.39
C LEU A 233 -2.19 9.97 12.38
N GLU A 234 -2.66 10.83 13.29
CA GLU A 234 -1.81 11.47 14.31
C GLU A 234 -1.01 10.47 15.14
N ASP A 235 -1.53 9.26 15.38
CA ASP A 235 -0.85 8.21 16.16
C ASP A 235 0.45 7.72 15.50
N LEU A 236 0.66 8.00 14.21
CA LEU A 236 1.87 7.65 13.48
C LEU A 236 2.84 8.81 13.26
N LEU A 237 2.39 10.05 13.45
CA LEU A 237 3.12 11.24 13.01
C LEU A 237 4.08 11.72 14.08
N ASP A 238 5.29 12.10 13.67
CA ASP A 238 6.25 12.74 14.56
C ASP A 238 5.76 14.14 14.91
N ASP A 239 5.59 14.49 16.20
CA ASP A 239 5.15 15.82 16.70
C ASP A 239 5.92 17.03 16.11
N THR A 240 7.11 16.78 15.57
CA THR A 240 7.92 17.78 14.91
C THR A 240 7.29 18.27 13.59
N HIS A 241 7.16 19.60 13.49
CA HIS A 241 6.71 20.27 12.27
C HIS A 241 7.86 20.44 11.25
N ASN A 242 9.10 20.43 11.73
CA ASN A 242 10.30 20.64 10.91
C ASN A 242 11.11 19.36 10.79
N VAL A 243 10.64 18.45 9.94
CA VAL A 243 11.45 17.28 9.53
C VAL A 243 12.24 17.63 8.27
N PRO A 244 13.58 17.52 8.29
CA PRO A 244 14.41 17.81 7.11
C PRO A 244 13.92 17.09 5.85
N GLY A 245 13.93 17.78 4.71
CA GLY A 245 13.49 17.23 3.43
C GLY A 245 11.96 17.08 3.25
N CYS A 246 11.14 17.34 4.27
CA CYS A 246 9.69 17.17 4.20
C CYS A 246 8.92 18.47 3.91
N ASN A 247 9.61 19.60 3.86
CA ASN A 247 9.00 20.92 3.67
C ASN A 247 8.27 21.04 2.33
N LEU A 248 7.20 21.84 2.34
CA LEU A 248 6.51 22.29 1.13
C LEU A 248 7.21 23.51 0.55
N THR A 249 7.31 23.57 -0.78
CA THR A 249 7.81 24.76 -1.47
C THR A 249 6.83 25.94 -1.30
N GLU A 250 7.29 27.16 -1.53
CA GLU A 250 6.41 28.34 -1.50
C GLU A 250 5.26 28.24 -2.49
N ALA A 251 5.54 27.73 -3.71
CA ALA A 251 4.53 27.49 -4.72
C ALA A 251 3.48 26.47 -4.24
N GLU A 252 3.92 25.36 -3.63
CA GLU A 252 3.01 24.35 -3.09
C GLU A 252 2.12 24.89 -1.98
N ARG A 253 2.68 25.66 -1.05
CA ARG A 253 1.91 26.33 0.01
C ARG A 253 0.88 27.27 -0.59
N ARG A 254 1.29 28.11 -1.56
CA ARG A 254 0.40 29.03 -2.27
C ARG A 254 -0.76 28.30 -2.95
N TRP A 255 -0.50 27.16 -3.61
CA TRP A 255 -1.56 26.37 -4.24
C TRP A 255 -2.54 25.78 -3.22
N ILE A 256 -2.03 25.31 -2.07
CA ILE A 256 -2.88 24.79 -1.00
C ILE A 256 -3.66 25.92 -0.35
N ASP A 257 -3.05 27.06 -0.02
CA ASP A 257 -3.71 28.22 0.58
C ASP A 257 -4.84 28.75 -0.32
N ALA A 258 -4.61 28.77 -1.63
CA ALA A 258 -5.66 29.10 -2.59
C ALA A 258 -6.87 28.16 -2.44
N TRP A 259 -6.67 26.86 -2.53
CA TRP A 259 -7.78 25.91 -2.40
C TRP A 259 -8.36 25.82 -0.98
N ASP A 260 -7.58 26.07 0.06
CA ASP A 260 -8.04 26.15 1.45
C ASP A 260 -9.04 27.30 1.61
N GLU A 261 -8.68 28.47 1.11
CA GLU A 261 -9.53 29.64 1.13
C GLU A 261 -10.79 29.44 0.25
N PHE A 262 -10.66 28.75 -0.89
CA PHE A 262 -11.81 28.33 -1.69
C PHE A 262 -12.79 27.49 -0.87
N VAL A 263 -12.29 26.46 -0.17
CA VAL A 263 -13.11 25.57 0.66
C VAL A 263 -13.85 26.36 1.73
N VAL A 264 -13.15 27.25 2.45
CA VAL A 264 -13.75 28.07 3.52
C VAL A 264 -14.84 29.00 2.96
N ARG A 265 -14.56 29.71 1.85
CA ARG A 265 -15.54 30.63 1.25
C ARG A 265 -16.76 29.90 0.69
N MET A 266 -16.55 28.81 -0.02
CA MET A 266 -17.64 28.01 -0.59
C MET A 266 -18.53 27.41 0.50
N ARG A 267 -17.95 26.89 1.60
CA ARG A 267 -18.76 26.37 2.70
C ARG A 267 -19.62 27.45 3.36
N LYS A 268 -19.10 28.66 3.50
CA LYS A 268 -19.88 29.79 4.03
C LYS A 268 -21.05 30.11 3.11
N ASP A 269 -20.82 30.19 1.81
CA ASP A 269 -21.84 30.51 0.80
C ASP A 269 -22.90 29.41 0.67
N MET A 270 -22.47 28.15 0.71
CA MET A 270 -23.34 26.96 0.73
C MET A 270 -23.97 26.69 2.11
N ARG A 271 -23.90 27.63 3.06
CA ARG A 271 -24.49 27.53 4.42
C ARG A 271 -24.09 26.25 5.18
N GLY A 272 -22.83 25.87 5.06
CA GLY A 272 -22.26 24.69 5.73
C GLY A 272 -22.54 23.35 5.02
N GLN A 273 -23.21 23.35 3.87
CA GLN A 273 -23.36 22.13 3.05
C GLN A 273 -21.99 21.61 2.58
N ARG A 274 -21.96 20.31 2.28
CA ARG A 274 -20.74 19.63 1.81
C ARG A 274 -20.38 20.10 0.41
N LEU A 275 -19.09 20.32 0.19
CA LEU A 275 -18.55 20.47 -1.16
C LEU A 275 -18.86 19.23 -2.00
N PRO A 276 -19.00 19.39 -3.33
CA PRO A 276 -19.25 18.27 -4.21
C PRO A 276 -18.13 17.22 -4.13
N GLY A 277 -18.52 15.94 -4.16
CA GLY A 277 -17.57 14.84 -4.23
C GLY A 277 -17.00 14.58 -5.63
N HIS A 278 -17.54 15.25 -6.67
CA HIS A 278 -16.97 15.19 -8.01
C HIS A 278 -15.78 16.17 -8.13
N PRO A 279 -14.76 15.88 -8.95
CA PRO A 279 -13.65 16.78 -9.21
C PRO A 279 -14.08 18.18 -9.65
N ILE A 280 -13.55 19.18 -8.94
CA ILE A 280 -13.69 20.59 -9.25
C ILE A 280 -12.60 20.98 -10.24
N TRP A 281 -12.98 21.48 -11.41
CA TRP A 281 -12.08 21.86 -12.50
C TRP A 281 -12.21 23.34 -12.78
N ALA A 282 -11.27 24.14 -12.29
CA ALA A 282 -11.31 25.58 -12.52
C ALA A 282 -11.18 25.91 -14.03
N ASP A 283 -10.52 25.06 -14.80
CA ASP A 283 -10.40 25.16 -16.26
C ASP A 283 -11.71 24.87 -17.02
N SER A 284 -12.74 24.34 -16.34
CA SER A 284 -14.05 24.03 -16.93
C SER A 284 -15.10 25.09 -16.65
N TRP A 285 -14.76 26.06 -15.80
CA TRP A 285 -15.48 27.32 -15.73
C TRP A 285 -15.22 28.10 -17.02
N MET A 286 -16.01 29.13 -17.32
CA MET A 286 -15.93 29.95 -18.56
C MET A 286 -14.50 30.18 -19.10
N ASP A 287 -14.33 30.42 -20.41
CA ASP A 287 -13.00 30.58 -21.04
C ASP A 287 -12.08 31.49 -20.20
N PHE A 288 -10.84 31.06 -20.00
CA PHE A 288 -9.80 31.82 -19.30
C PHE A 288 -9.73 33.28 -19.75
N ARG A 289 -9.99 33.56 -21.03
CA ARG A 289 -10.03 34.91 -21.59
C ARG A 289 -11.17 35.74 -21.01
N GLU A 290 -12.36 35.16 -20.88
CA GLU A 290 -13.52 35.80 -20.29
C GLU A 290 -13.27 36.07 -18.81
N MET A 291 -12.79 35.07 -18.05
CA MET A 291 -12.48 35.25 -16.64
C MET A 291 -11.43 36.35 -16.41
N ARG A 292 -10.37 36.42 -17.24
CA ARG A 292 -9.35 37.49 -17.15
C ARG A 292 -9.90 38.87 -17.48
N ALA A 293 -10.96 38.96 -18.28
CA ALA A 293 -11.56 40.23 -18.71
C ALA A 293 -12.52 40.83 -17.67
N ILE A 294 -12.95 40.06 -16.67
CA ILE A 294 -13.86 40.53 -15.62
C ILE A 294 -13.13 41.58 -14.75
N PRO A 295 -13.61 42.83 -14.69
CA PRO A 295 -13.03 43.84 -13.81
C PRO A 295 -13.20 43.44 -12.35
N TRP A 296 -12.07 43.28 -11.64
CA TRP A 296 -12.07 42.92 -10.23
C TRP A 296 -11.43 44.02 -9.38
N LYS A 297 -12.16 44.50 -8.37
CA LYS A 297 -11.63 45.31 -7.27
C LYS A 297 -11.97 44.62 -5.95
N ARG A 298 -11.07 44.67 -4.99
CA ARG A 298 -11.25 44.05 -3.66
C ARG A 298 -12.53 44.53 -2.93
N SER A 299 -13.02 45.72 -3.25
CA SER A 299 -14.23 46.33 -2.69
C SER A 299 -15.50 46.16 -3.54
N HIS A 300 -15.38 45.78 -4.82
CA HIS A 300 -16.51 45.70 -5.74
C HIS A 300 -16.19 44.75 -6.91
N ILE A 301 -17.10 43.83 -7.21
CA ILE A 301 -16.99 42.92 -8.35
C ILE A 301 -18.11 43.29 -9.31
N GLU A 302 -17.73 43.79 -10.48
CA GLU A 302 -18.66 43.94 -11.60
C GLU A 302 -18.83 42.56 -12.22
N VAL A 303 -19.72 41.75 -11.62
CA VAL A 303 -20.09 40.48 -12.22
C VAL A 303 -21.04 40.78 -13.40
N PRO A 304 -20.78 40.21 -14.60
CA PRO A 304 -21.74 40.24 -15.69
C PRO A 304 -23.15 39.80 -15.27
N ASP A 305 -24.19 40.41 -15.85
CA ASP A 305 -25.59 40.04 -15.62
C ASP A 305 -25.90 38.59 -16.04
N SER A 306 -25.07 38.02 -16.92
CA SER A 306 -25.09 36.61 -17.29
C SER A 306 -23.68 36.11 -17.61
N LEU A 307 -23.42 34.84 -17.32
CA LEU A 307 -22.15 34.17 -17.62
C LEU A 307 -22.30 33.29 -18.86
N THR A 308 -21.28 33.27 -19.71
CA THR A 308 -21.28 32.37 -20.88
C THR A 308 -21.35 30.92 -20.44
N THR A 309 -22.27 30.16 -21.02
CA THR A 309 -22.33 28.70 -20.85
C THR A 309 -21.33 28.03 -21.79
N PRO A 310 -20.30 27.32 -21.30
CA PRO A 310 -19.39 26.61 -22.19
C PRO A 310 -20.15 25.55 -22.99
N HIS A 311 -19.90 25.48 -24.30
CA HIS A 311 -20.45 24.41 -25.13
C HIS A 311 -19.84 23.07 -24.71
N ILE A 312 -20.67 22.13 -24.27
CA ILE A 312 -20.24 20.76 -23.97
C ILE A 312 -20.34 19.94 -25.24
N ASP A 313 -19.18 19.57 -25.78
CA ASP A 313 -19.07 18.69 -26.94
C ASP A 313 -19.74 17.34 -26.67
N ARG A 314 -20.66 16.96 -27.56
CA ARG A 314 -21.48 15.75 -27.49
C ARG A 314 -20.69 14.48 -27.82
N GLU A 315 -19.53 14.60 -28.46
CA GLU A 315 -18.64 13.48 -28.78
C GLU A 315 -17.78 13.05 -27.58
N LEU A 316 -17.69 13.87 -26.53
CA LEU A 316 -16.95 13.50 -25.32
C LEU A 316 -17.62 12.32 -24.59
N PRO A 317 -16.85 11.48 -23.88
CA PRO A 317 -17.41 10.44 -23.04
C PRO A 317 -18.44 10.98 -22.03
N ALA A 318 -19.52 10.23 -21.79
CA ALA A 318 -20.63 10.64 -20.93
C ALA A 318 -20.18 11.09 -19.52
N TRP A 319 -19.18 10.41 -18.95
CA TRP A 319 -18.61 10.80 -17.66
C TRP A 319 -18.00 12.20 -17.72
N LYS A 320 -17.28 12.57 -18.79
CA LYS A 320 -16.63 13.87 -18.94
C LYS A 320 -17.66 14.98 -19.15
N GLN A 321 -18.67 14.74 -19.97
CA GLN A 321 -19.80 15.66 -20.13
C GLN A 321 -20.48 15.96 -18.79
N SER A 322 -20.69 14.93 -17.96
CA SER A 322 -21.26 15.07 -16.62
C SER A 322 -20.40 15.95 -15.70
N HIS A 323 -19.08 15.77 -15.70
CA HIS A 323 -18.17 16.61 -14.91
C HIS A 323 -18.18 18.07 -15.35
N LEU A 324 -18.17 18.33 -16.66
CA LEU A 324 -18.23 19.69 -17.21
C LEU A 324 -19.53 20.39 -16.79
N ARG A 325 -20.68 19.71 -16.96
CA ARG A 325 -21.98 20.24 -16.57
C ARG A 325 -22.05 20.63 -15.09
N ARG A 326 -21.61 19.73 -14.21
CA ARG A 326 -21.65 19.98 -12.76
C ARG A 326 -20.73 21.12 -12.32
N ASN A 327 -19.55 21.24 -12.96
CA ASN A 327 -18.66 22.37 -12.71
C ASN A 327 -19.26 23.70 -13.18
N TYR A 328 -19.97 23.69 -14.30
CA TYR A 328 -20.70 24.86 -14.80
C TYR A 328 -21.83 25.28 -13.86
N GLU A 329 -22.68 24.34 -13.44
CA GLU A 329 -23.76 24.58 -12.47
C GLU A 329 -23.20 25.19 -11.17
N MET A 330 -22.06 24.68 -10.68
CA MET A 330 -21.41 25.23 -9.49
C MET A 330 -20.95 26.68 -9.72
N LEU A 331 -20.36 26.99 -10.87
CA LEU A 331 -19.99 28.36 -11.22
C LEU A 331 -21.20 29.28 -11.25
N GLN A 332 -22.28 28.89 -11.93
CA GLN A 332 -23.51 29.69 -12.03
C GLN A 332 -24.12 30.01 -10.66
N ASN A 333 -24.07 29.06 -9.73
CA ASN A 333 -24.66 29.24 -8.41
C ASN A 333 -23.76 30.05 -7.46
N HIS A 334 -22.44 30.02 -7.66
CA HIS A 334 -21.45 30.50 -6.69
C HIS A 334 -20.42 31.48 -7.26
N PHE A 335 -20.65 32.07 -8.44
CA PHE A 335 -19.69 32.95 -9.12
C PHE A 335 -19.24 34.14 -8.26
N ARG A 336 -20.11 34.65 -7.37
CA ARG A 336 -19.78 35.77 -6.45
C ARG A 336 -18.67 35.41 -5.46
N VAL A 337 -18.43 34.12 -5.24
CA VAL A 337 -17.33 33.59 -4.43
C VAL A 337 -16.16 33.14 -5.31
N ILE A 338 -16.46 32.44 -6.40
CA ILE A 338 -15.44 31.79 -7.25
C ILE A 338 -14.59 32.81 -8.02
N ILE A 339 -15.21 33.83 -8.62
CA ILE A 339 -14.49 34.85 -9.41
C ILE A 339 -13.47 35.62 -8.54
N PRO A 340 -13.85 36.24 -7.39
CA PRO A 340 -12.88 36.98 -6.60
C PRO A 340 -11.77 36.10 -6.05
N TRP A 341 -12.08 34.85 -5.68
CA TRP A 341 -11.06 33.86 -5.33
C TRP A 341 -10.07 33.63 -6.47
N ALA A 342 -10.56 33.44 -7.69
CA ALA A 342 -9.73 33.16 -8.86
C ALA A 342 -8.76 34.31 -9.19
N HIS A 343 -9.23 35.57 -9.07
CA HIS A 343 -8.39 36.75 -9.26
C HIS A 343 -7.39 36.95 -8.12
N GLU A 344 -7.83 36.83 -6.87
CA GLU A 344 -6.97 37.06 -5.69
C GLU A 344 -5.77 36.12 -5.65
N TYR A 345 -5.96 34.85 -6.03
CA TYR A 345 -4.88 33.85 -6.06
C TYR A 345 -4.18 33.74 -7.43
N GLY A 346 -4.68 34.42 -8.46
CA GLY A 346 -4.12 34.35 -9.81
C GLY A 346 -4.25 32.96 -10.42
N ILE A 347 -5.39 32.29 -10.24
CA ILE A 347 -5.61 30.87 -10.62
C ILE A 347 -5.34 30.62 -12.10
N TYR A 348 -5.62 31.61 -12.95
CA TYR A 348 -5.45 31.50 -14.40
C TYR A 348 -4.17 32.17 -14.92
N THR A 349 -3.16 32.31 -14.06
CA THR A 349 -1.81 32.81 -14.42
C THR A 349 -0.80 31.66 -14.52
N ASP A 350 0.42 31.96 -14.92
CA ASP A 350 1.50 30.97 -15.06
C ASP A 350 2.01 30.48 -13.69
N ASP A 351 1.78 31.24 -12.61
CA ASP A 351 2.08 30.84 -11.23
C ASP A 351 1.25 29.64 -10.75
N PHE A 352 0.16 29.34 -11.46
CA PHE A 352 -0.80 28.32 -11.07
C PHE A 352 -1.05 27.37 -12.25
N PRO A 353 -0.27 26.28 -12.38
CA PRO A 353 -0.32 25.41 -13.56
C PRO A 353 -1.61 24.60 -13.63
N ALA A 354 -1.99 24.15 -14.83
CA ALA A 354 -3.25 23.42 -15.07
C ALA A 354 -3.43 22.16 -14.20
N SER A 355 -2.34 21.48 -13.82
CA SER A 355 -2.37 20.33 -12.91
C SER A 355 -2.69 20.69 -11.45
N ARG A 356 -2.69 21.99 -11.10
CA ARG A 356 -3.05 22.51 -9.78
C ARG A 356 -4.42 23.18 -9.77
N ARG A 357 -5.01 23.46 -10.94
CA ARG A 357 -6.35 24.03 -11.15
C ARG A 357 -7.50 23.04 -10.98
N LYS A 358 -7.22 21.88 -10.38
CA LYS A 358 -8.18 20.80 -10.18
C LYS A 358 -8.12 20.33 -8.73
N LEU A 359 -9.26 20.33 -8.06
CA LEU A 359 -9.41 19.84 -6.70
C LEU A 359 -10.35 18.64 -6.67
N GLU A 360 -9.88 17.52 -6.15
CA GLU A 360 -10.68 16.33 -5.88
C GLU A 360 -10.95 16.25 -4.37
N TRP A 361 -12.10 16.77 -3.95
CA TRP A 361 -12.50 16.85 -2.54
C TRP A 361 -13.15 15.54 -2.06
N GLN A 362 -12.40 14.73 -1.31
CA GLN A 362 -12.86 13.48 -0.68
C GLN A 362 -12.77 13.55 0.85
N ALA A 363 -12.71 14.76 1.41
CA ALA A 363 -12.61 14.99 2.85
C ALA A 363 -13.98 15.20 3.53
N GLN A 364 -15.07 14.93 2.82
CA GLN A 364 -16.45 15.04 3.32
C GLN A 364 -16.74 16.43 3.92
N ASP A 365 -16.97 16.48 5.23
CA ASP A 365 -17.33 17.64 6.04
C ASP A 365 -16.13 18.30 6.75
N THR A 366 -14.89 17.93 6.43
CA THR A 366 -13.67 18.56 6.97
C THR A 366 -13.62 20.06 6.65
N PRO A 367 -13.47 20.97 7.63
CA PRO A 367 -13.77 22.40 7.42
C PRO A 367 -12.76 23.13 6.53
N ARG A 368 -11.47 22.76 6.59
CA ARG A 368 -10.40 23.39 5.82
C ARG A 368 -9.60 22.35 5.05
N LEU A 369 -8.93 22.76 3.98
CA LEU A 369 -8.04 21.89 3.22
C LEU A 369 -6.78 21.54 4.06
N TRP A 370 -6.30 22.48 4.87
CA TRP A 370 -5.21 22.23 5.81
C TRP A 370 -5.53 21.21 6.91
N ASP A 371 -6.79 20.81 7.10
CA ASP A 371 -7.16 19.76 8.05
C ASP A 371 -7.20 18.36 7.39
N THR A 372 -6.71 18.25 6.15
CA THR A 372 -6.78 17.03 5.34
C THR A 372 -5.41 16.43 5.06
N VAL A 373 -5.41 15.19 4.56
CA VAL A 373 -4.26 14.65 3.84
C VAL A 373 -4.42 14.97 2.36
N MET A 374 -3.36 15.51 1.75
CA MET A 374 -3.34 15.93 0.36
C MET A 374 -2.36 15.14 -0.50
N HIS A 375 -2.67 14.98 -1.78
CA HIS A 375 -1.79 14.42 -2.78
C HIS A 375 -1.71 15.33 -3.99
N MET A 376 -0.49 15.73 -4.35
CA MET A 376 -0.21 16.47 -5.56
C MET A 376 -0.11 15.50 -6.74
N ARG A 377 -1.11 15.48 -7.63
CA ARG A 377 -1.17 14.55 -8.77
C ARG A 377 -1.08 15.31 -10.09
N PRO A 378 -0.71 14.65 -11.20
CA PRO A 378 -0.85 15.25 -12.54
C PRO A 378 -2.30 15.67 -12.84
N SER A 379 -3.28 14.95 -12.27
CA SER A 379 -4.71 15.20 -12.48
C SER A 379 -5.32 16.26 -11.56
N GLY A 380 -4.57 16.81 -10.59
CA GLY A 380 -5.11 17.72 -9.58
C GLY A 380 -4.55 17.50 -8.18
N ILE A 381 -5.07 18.27 -7.24
CA ILE A 381 -4.86 18.10 -5.80
C ILE A 381 -5.99 17.23 -5.28
N ARG A 382 -5.67 16.09 -4.66
CA ARG A 382 -6.67 15.25 -3.99
C ARG A 382 -6.58 15.43 -2.49
N ALA A 383 -7.71 15.76 -1.85
CA ALA A 383 -7.82 15.91 -0.41
C ALA A 383 -8.68 14.79 0.20
N LYS A 384 -8.22 14.15 1.27
CA LYS A 384 -8.95 13.09 1.99
C LYS A 384 -8.93 13.36 3.50
N LYS A 385 -9.89 12.81 4.24
CA LYS A 385 -9.85 12.85 5.72
C LYS A 385 -8.52 12.26 6.23
N PRO A 386 -7.94 12.79 7.32
CA PRO A 386 -6.71 12.29 7.92
C PRO A 386 -6.92 11.02 8.75
N THR A 387 -7.71 10.06 8.25
CA THR A 387 -7.92 8.77 8.90
C THR A 387 -6.85 7.77 8.48
N TYR A 388 -6.76 7.52 7.17
CA TYR A 388 -5.78 6.62 6.58
C TYR A 388 -5.29 7.15 5.24
N LEU A 389 -4.10 6.69 4.86
CA LEU A 389 -3.38 7.09 3.67
C LEU A 389 -3.64 6.12 2.52
N PRO A 390 -3.60 6.57 1.25
CA PRO A 390 -3.48 5.63 0.14
C PRO A 390 -2.11 4.93 0.18
N ALA A 391 -1.97 3.83 -0.55
CA ALA A 391 -0.68 3.19 -0.76
C ALA A 391 0.38 4.20 -1.22
N LEU A 392 1.58 4.07 -0.66
CA LEU A 392 2.75 4.80 -1.14
C LEU A 392 3.05 4.36 -2.56
N VAL A 393 3.12 5.32 -3.48
CA VAL A 393 3.52 5.07 -4.86
C VAL A 393 4.98 5.47 -4.98
N ALA A 394 5.80 4.58 -5.52
CA ALA A 394 7.25 4.73 -5.66
C ALA A 394 7.72 5.98 -6.44
N ILE A 395 6.78 6.73 -7.04
CA ILE A 395 7.03 7.86 -7.92
C ILE A 395 6.06 9.01 -7.54
N THR A 396 6.64 10.09 -7.00
CA THR A 396 6.15 11.50 -7.00
C THR A 396 4.91 11.92 -6.19
N GLN A 397 4.27 11.05 -5.40
CA GLN A 397 3.04 11.43 -4.67
C GLN A 397 3.11 11.22 -3.15
N THR A 398 4.23 11.55 -2.51
CA THR A 398 4.32 11.54 -1.03
C THR A 398 3.20 12.41 -0.45
N SER A 399 2.40 11.82 0.44
CA SER A 399 1.26 12.48 1.05
C SER A 399 1.71 13.70 1.85
N ILE A 400 0.96 14.79 1.71
CA ILE A 400 1.10 16.00 2.51
C ILE A 400 0.11 15.88 3.67
N VAL A 401 0.62 16.00 4.89
CA VAL A 401 -0.19 16.06 6.10
C VAL A 401 -0.50 17.53 6.37
N GLY A 402 -1.73 17.93 6.11
CA GLY A 402 -2.18 19.31 6.24
C GLY A 402 -1.90 19.89 7.64
N PRO A 403 -2.32 19.22 8.74
CA PRO A 403 -2.10 19.73 10.09
C PRO A 403 -0.62 20.00 10.43
N ARG A 404 0.30 19.21 9.86
CA ARG A 404 1.75 19.39 10.04
C ARG A 404 2.41 20.31 9.00
N ARG A 405 1.68 20.70 7.95
CA ARG A 405 2.13 21.53 6.81
C ARG A 405 3.42 21.02 6.14
N ARG A 406 3.56 19.69 6.07
CA ARG A 406 4.71 18.99 5.48
C ARG A 406 4.30 17.67 4.84
N ARG A 407 5.21 17.09 4.07
CA ARG A 407 5.12 15.69 3.62
C ARG A 407 5.36 14.73 4.77
N LEU A 408 4.94 13.48 4.59
CA LEU A 408 5.35 12.38 5.46
C LEU A 408 6.87 12.21 5.44
N SER A 409 7.47 11.99 6.60
CA SER A 409 8.88 11.67 6.73
C SER A 409 9.19 10.24 6.29
N PRO A 410 10.44 9.93 5.92
CA PRO A 410 10.87 8.55 5.71
C PRO A 410 10.55 7.62 6.89
N ARG A 411 10.69 8.12 8.14
CA ARG A 411 10.34 7.36 9.35
C ARG A 411 8.84 7.09 9.45
N GLU A 412 8.00 8.08 9.23
CA GLU A 412 6.54 7.90 9.22
C GLU A 412 6.10 6.92 8.13
N THR A 413 6.77 6.92 6.97
CA THR A 413 6.52 5.91 5.94
C THR A 413 6.96 4.50 6.33
N ALA A 414 8.00 4.37 7.16
CA ALA A 414 8.44 3.10 7.74
C ALA A 414 7.40 2.54 8.72
N ARG A 415 6.88 3.39 9.61
CA ARG A 415 5.79 3.02 10.54
C ARG A 415 4.54 2.58 9.78
N LEU A 416 4.21 3.22 8.65
CA LEU A 416 3.12 2.78 7.77
C LEU A 416 3.35 1.40 7.13
N GLN A 417 4.60 0.92 7.04
CA GLN A 417 4.90 -0.44 6.61
C GLN A 417 5.03 -1.43 7.78
N GLY A 418 4.85 -0.99 9.03
CA GLY A 418 5.02 -1.81 10.23
C GLY A 418 6.48 -2.03 10.64
N LEU A 419 7.40 -1.18 10.17
CA LEU A 419 8.81 -1.23 10.55
C LEU A 419 9.05 -0.38 11.83
N PRO A 420 9.96 -0.80 12.71
CA PRO A 420 10.21 -0.12 13.99
C PRO A 420 10.98 1.20 13.83
N ASP A 421 10.95 2.03 14.87
CA ASP A 421 11.63 3.33 14.89
C ASP A 421 13.15 3.23 14.87
N SER A 422 13.70 2.10 15.30
CA SER A 422 15.13 1.78 15.21
C SER A 422 15.58 1.47 13.79
N PHE A 423 14.68 1.07 12.88
CA PHE A 423 15.02 0.61 11.53
C PHE A 423 15.81 1.68 10.75
N THR A 424 17.00 1.38 10.26
CA THR A 424 17.89 2.35 9.60
C THR A 424 17.73 2.36 8.09
N PHE A 425 17.89 3.54 7.48
CA PHE A 425 17.98 3.72 6.02
C PHE A 425 19.39 4.08 5.57
N LEU A 426 20.38 3.93 6.45
CA LEU A 426 21.74 4.44 6.23
C LEU A 426 21.70 5.95 5.87
N ASN A 427 22.63 6.41 5.04
CA ASN A 427 22.70 7.79 4.56
C ASN A 427 22.06 7.98 3.17
N GLN A 428 21.11 7.12 2.79
CA GLN A 428 20.51 7.20 1.45
C GLN A 428 19.57 8.40 1.28
N PRO A 429 19.38 8.93 0.06
CA PRO A 429 18.43 10.01 -0.19
C PRO A 429 16.99 9.60 0.13
N SER A 430 16.18 10.52 0.66
CA SER A 430 14.77 10.23 0.99
C SER A 430 13.95 9.70 -0.19
N SER A 431 14.29 10.10 -1.43
CA SER A 431 13.66 9.58 -2.64
C SER A 431 13.84 8.07 -2.80
N ALA A 432 14.99 7.53 -2.43
CA ALA A 432 15.25 6.08 -2.42
C ALA A 432 14.40 5.39 -1.35
N THR A 433 14.33 5.97 -0.14
CA THR A 433 13.47 5.43 0.93
C THR A 433 12.00 5.40 0.52
N TYR A 434 11.45 6.49 -0.05
CA TYR A 434 10.06 6.50 -0.49
C TYR A 434 9.78 5.45 -1.58
N LYS A 435 10.73 5.23 -2.51
CA LYS A 435 10.64 4.15 -3.51
C LYS A 435 10.58 2.78 -2.82
N GLN A 436 11.47 2.52 -1.87
CA GLN A 436 11.52 1.27 -1.11
C GLN A 436 10.24 1.05 -0.27
N MET A 437 9.71 2.08 0.39
CA MET A 437 8.44 1.99 1.13
C MET A 437 7.23 1.73 0.22
N GLY A 438 7.27 2.27 -1.01
CA GLY A 438 6.24 1.99 -2.02
C GLY A 438 6.25 0.52 -2.46
N ASN A 439 7.44 -0.04 -2.65
CA ASN A 439 7.64 -1.40 -3.14
C ASN A 439 7.59 -2.46 -2.04
N GLY A 440 7.93 -2.11 -0.80
CA GLY A 440 8.04 -3.05 0.32
C GLY A 440 6.72 -3.71 0.70
N VAL A 441 6.81 -4.87 1.34
CA VAL A 441 5.66 -5.58 1.87
C VAL A 441 5.36 -5.06 3.29
N ASN A 442 4.08 -4.91 3.62
CA ASN A 442 3.65 -4.45 4.95
C ASN A 442 3.75 -5.59 5.97
N VAL A 443 4.49 -5.37 7.05
CA VAL A 443 4.83 -6.39 8.06
C VAL A 443 3.59 -6.92 8.78
N GLY A 444 2.65 -6.03 9.14
CA GLY A 444 1.41 -6.40 9.80
C GLY A 444 0.47 -7.25 8.94
N ALA A 445 0.39 -6.93 7.65
CA ALA A 445 -0.37 -7.75 6.70
C ALA A 445 0.22 -9.16 6.56
N VAL A 446 1.55 -9.27 6.42
CA VAL A 446 2.24 -10.57 6.35
C VAL A 446 2.02 -11.38 7.62
N TRP A 447 2.19 -10.73 8.78
CA TRP A 447 1.97 -11.34 10.09
C TRP A 447 0.56 -11.95 10.20
N HIS A 448 -0.46 -11.18 9.84
CA HIS A 448 -1.84 -11.62 9.90
C HIS A 448 -2.12 -12.76 8.90
N VAL A 449 -1.71 -12.60 7.64
CA VAL A 449 -1.92 -13.60 6.58
C VAL A 449 -1.26 -14.94 6.95
N LEU A 450 -0.03 -14.92 7.47
CA LEU A 450 0.65 -16.14 7.89
C LEU A 450 -0.04 -16.80 9.08
N ARG A 451 -0.56 -16.02 10.04
CA ARG A 451 -1.34 -16.54 11.18
C ARG A 451 -2.62 -17.22 10.72
N GLU A 452 -3.40 -16.59 9.84
CA GLU A 452 -4.64 -17.18 9.34
C GLU A 452 -4.37 -18.40 8.45
N HIS A 453 -3.29 -18.39 7.68
CA HIS A 453 -2.85 -19.55 6.92
C HIS A 453 -2.51 -20.74 7.83
N VAL A 454 -1.68 -20.53 8.85
CA VAL A 454 -1.31 -21.58 9.81
C VAL A 454 -2.52 -22.09 10.58
N LYS A 455 -3.47 -21.20 10.94
CA LYS A 455 -4.71 -21.60 11.60
C LYS A 455 -5.60 -22.46 10.70
N ARG A 456 -5.74 -22.10 9.43
CA ARG A 456 -6.54 -22.84 8.44
C ARG A 456 -5.96 -24.23 8.17
N ASP A 457 -4.63 -24.30 8.05
CA ASP A 457 -3.92 -25.50 7.59
C ASP A 457 -3.19 -26.23 8.72
N GLU A 458 -3.54 -25.98 10.00
CA GLU A 458 -2.79 -26.47 11.17
C GLU A 458 -2.60 -28.00 11.13
N GLU A 459 -3.65 -28.75 10.79
CA GLU A 459 -3.61 -30.22 10.72
C GLU A 459 -2.65 -30.70 9.62
N LEU A 460 -2.66 -30.04 8.46
CA LEU A 460 -1.78 -30.38 7.34
C LEU A 460 -0.32 -30.04 7.65
N LEU A 461 -0.06 -28.87 8.25
CA LEU A 461 1.28 -28.42 8.61
C LEU A 461 1.93 -29.33 9.65
N ARG A 462 1.14 -29.89 10.58
CA ARG A 462 1.63 -30.82 11.60
C ARG A 462 2.06 -32.19 11.05
N THR A 463 1.85 -32.47 9.77
CA THR A 463 2.31 -33.71 9.13
C THR A 463 3.83 -33.74 8.87
N THR A 464 4.50 -32.59 8.88
CA THR A 464 5.95 -32.48 8.68
C THR A 464 6.64 -31.85 9.90
N PRO A 465 7.94 -32.17 10.15
CA PRO A 465 8.69 -31.50 11.21
C PRO A 465 8.79 -29.98 11.02
N GLY A 466 9.07 -29.51 9.80
CA GLY A 466 9.15 -28.09 9.46
C GLY A 466 7.83 -27.36 9.68
N GLY A 467 6.72 -27.92 9.18
CA GLY A 467 5.39 -27.35 9.38
C GLY A 467 4.96 -27.33 10.84
N THR A 468 5.28 -28.39 11.61
CA THR A 468 5.05 -28.41 13.06
C THR A 468 5.78 -27.26 13.76
N ALA A 469 7.03 -27.01 13.39
CA ALA A 469 7.82 -25.97 14.01
C ALA A 469 7.31 -24.56 13.65
N VAL A 470 6.82 -24.36 12.42
CA VAL A 470 6.11 -23.13 12.00
C VAL A 470 4.84 -22.94 12.84
N VAL A 471 4.00 -23.98 12.99
CA VAL A 471 2.76 -23.90 13.80
C VAL A 471 3.07 -23.47 15.24
N GLU A 472 4.05 -24.12 15.89
CA GLU A 472 4.42 -23.80 17.27
C GLU A 472 4.97 -22.38 17.41
N ALA A 473 5.76 -21.91 16.45
CA ALA A 473 6.28 -20.55 16.44
C ALA A 473 5.14 -19.52 16.31
N VAL A 474 4.23 -19.72 15.37
CA VAL A 474 3.09 -18.83 15.12
C VAL A 474 2.10 -18.81 16.29
N ARG A 475 1.85 -19.94 16.95
CA ARG A 475 0.99 -20.00 18.15
C ARG A 475 1.59 -19.29 19.35
N ARG A 476 2.91 -19.29 19.49
CA ARG A 476 3.63 -18.57 20.56
C ARG A 476 3.78 -17.08 20.28
N ALA A 477 3.75 -16.69 19.01
CA ALA A 477 3.88 -15.30 18.61
C ALA A 477 2.69 -14.46 19.13
N PRO A 478 2.93 -13.22 19.59
CA PRO A 478 1.87 -12.33 20.06
C PRO A 478 0.88 -11.97 18.93
N LEU A 479 -0.28 -11.40 19.26
CA LEU A 479 -1.27 -11.05 18.24
C LEU A 479 -0.73 -10.02 17.23
N SER A 480 0.12 -9.10 17.67
CA SER A 480 0.73 -8.06 16.84
C SER A 480 2.26 -8.16 16.84
N PRO A 481 2.93 -7.91 15.70
CA PRO A 481 4.38 -7.86 15.62
C PRO A 481 4.98 -6.62 16.30
N THR A 482 4.18 -5.58 16.57
CA THR A 482 4.68 -4.26 17.01
C THR A 482 5.55 -4.33 18.25
N GLY A 483 5.11 -5.07 19.28
CA GLY A 483 5.85 -5.18 20.55
C GLY A 483 7.19 -5.92 20.42
N VAL A 484 7.26 -6.91 19.52
CA VAL A 484 8.50 -7.66 19.25
C VAL A 484 9.46 -6.80 18.42
N LEU A 485 8.95 -6.16 17.37
CA LEU A 485 9.75 -5.32 16.49
C LEU A 485 10.25 -4.04 17.15
N ALA A 486 9.54 -3.51 18.15
CA ALA A 486 10.03 -2.37 18.93
C ALA A 486 11.37 -2.64 19.64
N GLN A 487 11.73 -3.91 19.84
CA GLN A 487 13.00 -4.35 20.43
C GLN A 487 14.09 -4.62 19.38
N HIS A 488 13.78 -4.46 18.09
CA HIS A 488 14.75 -4.65 17.02
C HIS A 488 15.87 -3.61 17.11
N GLU A 489 17.11 -4.07 17.02
CA GLU A 489 18.28 -3.23 16.83
C GLU A 489 18.90 -3.56 15.45
N PRO A 490 19.16 -2.55 14.61
CA PRO A 490 19.85 -2.75 13.34
C PRO A 490 21.23 -3.38 13.53
N ALA A 491 21.55 -4.38 12.71
CA ALA A 491 22.87 -5.03 12.73
C ALA A 491 24.04 -4.03 12.58
N ALA A 492 23.87 -2.99 11.76
CA ALA A 492 24.87 -1.93 11.59
C ALA A 492 25.18 -1.18 12.90
N GLN A 493 24.22 -1.05 13.82
CA GLN A 493 24.43 -0.36 15.11
C GLN A 493 25.09 -1.27 16.14
N GLN A 494 24.94 -2.59 16.01
CA GLN A 494 25.57 -3.57 16.91
C GLN A 494 27.08 -3.70 16.65
N LEU A 495 27.52 -3.48 15.41
CA LEU A 495 28.93 -3.50 15.03
C LEU A 495 29.71 -2.29 15.58
N ASP A 496 29.08 -1.11 15.65
CA ASP A 496 29.70 0.12 16.19
C ASP A 496 29.88 0.10 17.72
N LEU A 497 29.15 -0.75 18.45
CA LEU A 497 29.30 -0.92 19.91
C LEU A 497 30.33 -1.99 20.30
N ALA A 498 30.81 -2.78 19.33
CA ALA A 498 31.78 -3.86 19.53
C ALA A 498 33.22 -3.49 19.11
N GLY A 499 33.42 -2.29 18.56
CA GLY A 499 34.72 -1.69 18.24
C GLY A 499 35.07 -0.56 19.19
#